data_AF-A0A2D6CK88-F1
#
_entry.id   AF-A0A2D6CK88-F1
#
_cell.length_a   1.000
_cell.length_b   1.000
_cell.length_c   1.000
_cell.angle_alpha   90.00
_cell.angle_beta   90.00
_cell.angle_gamma   90.00
#
_symmetry.space_group_name_H-M   'P 1'
#
loop_
_entity.id
_entity.type
_entity.pdbx_description
1 polymer ?
#
loop_
_entity_poly.entity_id
_entity_poly.type
_entity_poly.pdbx_seq_one_letter_code
_entity_poly.pdbx_strand_id
1 'polypeptide(L)'
;MSPMEVASRSVSERYAVWLIAASSLFISVNGFMLRSIESANEWQVIFGRQAFFTPAILLLLLIRFRGQLLRLFLDAGWVGIAAGVCLGLANPTVILAMTHTTVANAMFTLSACPLITAVLARIFLRERLAPATLVAIVVAMAGVGIMLADGLGAGSSLGNGLALLCALFFSMFVIFLRVGKDRNMLPSSVTGGVIGALVGLAGAGFDYHLTLHDGLLCLIWGGGIVTVVHFLFIQSSRHVRSAEIMLITLIEFTLGPMWVWIGFGERPSAMALAGGALVLAAVAGRSIVILRSQEAN
;
A
#
# COMPACT_ATOMS: atom_id res chain seq x y z
N MET A 1 28.80 13.57 8.02
CA MET A 1 27.46 13.39 8.64
C MET A 1 27.49 14.01 10.02
N SER A 2 26.49 14.80 10.37
CA SER A 2 26.42 15.39 11.71
C SER A 2 25.99 14.34 12.75
N PRO A 3 26.36 14.48 14.04
CA PRO A 3 25.91 13.57 15.10
C PRO A 3 24.38 13.45 15.20
N MET A 4 23.64 14.50 14.82
CA MET A 4 22.16 14.51 14.77
C MET A 4 21.60 13.67 13.60
N GLU A 5 22.28 13.60 12.46
CA GLU A 5 21.89 12.72 11.34
C GLU A 5 22.10 11.24 11.68
N VAL A 6 23.10 10.92 12.50
CA VAL A 6 23.38 9.55 12.95
C VAL A 6 22.34 9.10 13.98
N ALA A 7 22.00 9.95 14.94
CA ALA A 7 20.97 9.67 15.94
C ALA A 7 19.55 9.56 15.35
N SER A 8 19.22 10.36 14.33
CA SER A 8 17.91 10.24 13.64
C SER A 8 17.81 8.99 12.77
N ARG A 9 18.93 8.49 12.22
CA ARG A 9 18.98 7.21 11.48
C ARG A 9 18.72 5.99 12.38
N SER A 10 19.34 5.91 13.56
CA SER A 10 19.16 4.75 14.47
C SER A 10 17.74 4.67 15.05
N VAL A 11 17.14 5.82 15.33
CA VAL A 11 15.74 5.94 15.75
C VAL A 11 14.81 5.50 14.62
N SER A 12 15.03 5.97 13.38
CA SER A 12 14.18 5.62 12.24
C SER A 12 14.22 4.13 11.87
N GLU A 13 15.33 3.44 12.12
CA GLU A 13 15.47 2.01 11.90
C GLU A 13 14.72 1.17 12.94
N ARG A 14 14.77 1.59 14.22
CA ARG A 14 14.05 0.94 15.33
C ARG A 14 12.53 1.05 15.20
N TYR A 15 12.03 2.18 14.67
CA TYR A 15 10.59 2.40 14.51
C TYR A 15 10.04 1.97 13.14
N ALA A 16 10.87 1.46 12.23
CA ALA A 16 10.45 1.18 10.85
C ALA A 16 9.27 0.19 10.77
N VAL A 17 9.31 -0.89 11.55
CA VAL A 17 8.21 -1.88 11.61
C VAL A 17 6.90 -1.23 12.08
N TRP A 18 6.97 -0.41 13.14
CA TRP A 18 5.82 0.29 13.69
C TRP A 18 5.24 1.32 12.72
N LEU A 19 6.09 2.04 12.01
CA LEU A 19 5.66 3.04 11.02
C LEU A 19 4.99 2.38 9.80
N ILE A 20 5.46 1.19 9.37
CA ILE A 20 4.79 0.41 8.31
C ILE A 20 3.45 -0.15 8.84
N ALA A 21 3.39 -0.63 10.07
CA ALA A 21 2.14 -1.09 10.66
C ALA A 21 1.11 0.04 10.80
N ALA A 22 1.56 1.23 11.23
CA ALA A 22 0.73 2.43 11.33
C ALA A 22 0.25 2.90 9.95
N SER A 23 1.10 2.90 8.94
CA SER A 23 0.68 3.24 7.58
C SER A 23 -0.33 2.23 7.03
N SER A 24 -0.12 0.93 7.29
CA SER A 24 -1.04 -0.15 6.93
C SER A 24 -2.41 -0.01 7.62
N LEU A 25 -2.42 0.41 8.89
CA LEU A 25 -3.64 0.70 9.62
C LEU A 25 -4.38 1.90 9.03
N PHE A 26 -3.69 3.00 8.74
CA PHE A 26 -4.32 4.19 8.16
C PHE A 26 -4.90 3.93 6.77
N ILE A 27 -4.20 3.16 5.93
CA ILE A 27 -4.71 2.85 4.59
C ILE A 27 -5.81 1.78 4.61
N SER A 28 -5.97 0.99 5.68
CA SER A 28 -7.00 -0.04 5.77
C SER A 28 -8.43 0.46 5.53
N VAL A 29 -8.70 1.76 5.70
CA VAL A 29 -10.00 2.37 5.37
C VAL A 29 -10.26 2.52 3.86
N ASN A 30 -9.36 2.09 2.97
CA ASN A 30 -9.45 2.27 1.51
C ASN A 30 -10.80 1.80 0.94
N GLY A 31 -11.24 0.60 1.32
CA GLY A 31 -12.53 0.05 0.87
C GLY A 31 -13.73 0.77 1.46
N PHE A 32 -13.64 1.24 2.71
CA PHE A 32 -14.68 2.07 3.34
C PHE A 32 -14.85 3.40 2.60
N MET A 33 -13.74 4.10 2.33
CA MET A 33 -13.76 5.39 1.61
C MET A 33 -14.33 5.25 0.21
N LEU A 34 -13.99 4.15 -0.49
CA LEU A 34 -14.57 3.86 -1.80
C LEU A 34 -16.08 3.62 -1.72
N ARG A 35 -16.57 2.89 -0.72
CA ARG A 35 -18.01 2.66 -0.52
C ARG A 35 -18.78 3.89 -0.05
N SER A 36 -18.10 4.88 0.52
CA SER A 36 -18.70 6.17 0.89
C SER A 36 -18.92 7.10 -0.31
N ILE A 37 -18.39 6.80 -1.50
CA ILE A 37 -18.65 7.58 -2.71
C ILE A 37 -20.08 7.32 -3.18
N GLU A 38 -20.83 8.38 -3.45
CA GLU A 38 -22.26 8.28 -3.78
C GLU A 38 -22.53 8.37 -5.28
N SER A 39 -21.80 9.25 -5.99
CA SER A 39 -22.16 9.66 -7.35
C SER A 39 -21.05 9.45 -8.38
N ALA A 40 -19.79 9.58 -7.97
CA ALA A 40 -18.66 9.47 -8.86
C ALA A 40 -18.42 8.03 -9.33
N ASN A 41 -18.14 7.85 -10.62
CA ASN A 41 -17.72 6.56 -11.14
C ASN A 41 -16.27 6.22 -10.71
N GLU A 42 -15.86 4.97 -10.91
CA GLU A 42 -14.55 4.48 -10.49
C GLU A 42 -13.37 5.27 -11.06
N TRP A 43 -13.47 5.75 -12.29
CA TRP A 43 -12.41 6.53 -12.94
C TRP A 43 -12.32 7.96 -12.40
N GLN A 44 -13.45 8.58 -12.12
CA GLN A 44 -13.54 9.88 -11.44
C GLN A 44 -12.99 9.79 -10.02
N VAL A 45 -13.27 8.71 -9.30
CA VAL A 45 -12.67 8.46 -7.97
C VAL A 45 -11.16 8.30 -8.06
N ILE A 46 -10.66 7.53 -9.03
CA ILE A 46 -9.21 7.39 -9.28
C ILE A 46 -8.58 8.76 -9.54
N PHE A 47 -9.15 9.55 -10.45
CA PHE A 47 -8.63 10.89 -10.72
C PHE A 47 -8.69 11.77 -9.49
N GLY A 48 -9.84 11.87 -8.81
CA GLY A 48 -10.05 12.79 -7.71
C GLY A 48 -9.13 12.52 -6.53
N ARG A 49 -8.99 11.24 -6.16
CA ARG A 49 -8.04 10.82 -5.12
C ARG A 49 -6.61 11.22 -5.47
N GLN A 50 -6.18 11.03 -6.72
CA GLN A 50 -4.81 11.37 -7.16
C GLN A 50 -4.61 12.87 -7.37
N ALA A 51 -5.65 13.61 -7.75
CA ALA A 51 -5.65 15.05 -7.92
C ALA A 51 -5.48 15.79 -6.59
N PHE A 52 -5.90 15.20 -5.47
CA PHE A 52 -5.62 15.74 -4.12
C PHE A 52 -4.33 15.18 -3.51
N PHE A 53 -4.03 13.89 -3.71
CA PHE A 53 -2.80 13.28 -3.21
C PHE A 53 -1.54 13.91 -3.80
N THR A 54 -1.49 14.10 -5.13
CA THR A 54 -0.28 14.55 -5.83
C THR A 54 0.17 15.95 -5.38
N PRO A 55 -0.72 16.97 -5.32
CA PRO A 55 -0.34 18.27 -4.79
C PRO A 55 -0.01 18.23 -3.30
N ALA A 56 -0.71 17.41 -2.50
CA ALA A 56 -0.44 17.31 -1.06
C ALA A 56 0.96 16.75 -0.78
N ILE A 57 1.36 15.68 -1.46
CA ILE A 57 2.71 15.12 -1.29
C ILE A 57 3.78 16.03 -1.89
N LEU A 58 3.49 16.72 -3.01
CA LEU A 58 4.39 17.72 -3.58
C LEU A 58 4.57 18.93 -2.65
N LEU A 59 3.50 19.40 -2.01
CA LEU A 59 3.54 20.47 -1.02
C LEU A 59 4.34 20.05 0.22
N LEU A 60 4.16 18.82 0.69
CA LEU A 60 4.98 18.26 1.77
C LEU A 60 6.47 18.28 1.40
N LEU A 61 6.81 17.88 0.17
CA LEU A 61 8.19 17.93 -0.32
C LEU A 61 8.71 19.37 -0.43
N LEU A 62 7.90 20.30 -0.94
CA LEU A 62 8.22 21.74 -1.01
C LEU A 62 8.54 22.30 0.39
N ILE A 63 7.71 21.99 1.38
CA ILE A 63 7.89 22.47 2.76
C ILE A 63 9.18 21.88 3.37
N ARG A 64 9.44 20.58 3.14
CA ARG A 64 10.57 19.88 3.78
C ARG A 64 11.92 20.11 3.10
N PHE A 65 11.96 20.18 1.78
CA PHE A 65 13.20 20.24 0.98
C PHE A 65 13.39 21.57 0.24
N ARG A 66 12.37 22.45 0.22
CA ARG A 66 12.42 23.81 -0.33
C ARG A 66 13.05 23.85 -1.73
N GLY A 67 14.11 24.64 -1.93
CA GLY A 67 14.77 24.82 -3.23
C GLY A 67 15.51 23.58 -3.76
N GLN A 68 15.57 22.47 -3.01
CA GLN A 68 16.28 21.25 -3.41
C GLN A 68 15.38 20.23 -4.12
N LEU A 69 14.13 20.57 -4.43
CA LEU A 69 13.20 19.63 -5.06
C LEU A 69 13.73 19.03 -6.36
N LEU A 70 14.23 19.85 -7.28
CA LEU A 70 14.71 19.34 -8.56
C LEU A 70 15.84 18.33 -8.36
N ARG A 71 16.76 18.61 -7.42
CA ARG A 71 17.83 17.69 -7.04
C ARG A 71 17.25 16.40 -6.47
N LEU A 72 16.21 16.46 -5.64
CA LEU A 72 15.55 15.29 -5.09
C LEU A 72 15.00 14.34 -6.17
N PHE A 73 14.36 14.88 -7.21
CA PHE A 73 13.85 14.10 -8.34
C PHE A 73 14.99 13.50 -9.18
N LEU A 74 16.06 14.28 -9.42
CA LEU A 74 17.24 13.81 -10.14
C LEU A 74 17.99 12.70 -9.36
N ASP A 75 18.09 12.84 -8.04
CA ASP A 75 18.74 11.88 -7.15
C ASP A 75 17.97 10.56 -7.08
N ALA A 76 16.63 10.61 -7.06
CA ALA A 76 15.79 9.43 -7.19
C ALA A 76 16.06 8.72 -8.54
N GLY A 77 16.22 9.51 -9.60
CA GLY A 77 16.62 9.07 -10.93
C GLY A 77 15.65 8.05 -11.53
N TRP A 78 16.17 7.16 -12.38
CA TRP A 78 15.36 6.15 -13.06
C TRP A 78 14.63 5.19 -12.10
N VAL A 79 15.21 4.90 -10.93
CA VAL A 79 14.61 4.02 -9.92
C VAL A 79 13.36 4.66 -9.33
N GLY A 80 13.40 5.98 -9.07
CA GLY A 80 12.24 6.76 -8.64
C GLY A 80 11.12 6.77 -9.68
N ILE A 81 11.46 6.90 -10.96
CA ILE A 81 10.50 6.85 -12.05
C ILE A 81 9.87 5.46 -12.17
N ALA A 82 10.69 4.39 -12.15
CA ALA A 82 10.18 3.01 -12.22
C ALA A 82 9.26 2.67 -11.05
N ALA A 83 9.63 3.06 -9.82
CA ALA A 83 8.76 2.96 -8.65
C ALA A 83 7.45 3.74 -8.85
N GLY A 84 7.54 4.98 -9.35
CA GLY A 84 6.39 5.82 -9.61
C GLY A 84 5.44 5.23 -10.65
N VAL A 85 5.96 4.66 -11.75
CA VAL A 85 5.15 3.95 -12.76
C VAL A 85 4.41 2.77 -12.13
N CYS A 86 5.11 1.92 -11.38
CA CYS A 86 4.48 0.79 -10.70
C CYS A 86 3.38 1.26 -9.74
N LEU A 87 3.63 2.30 -8.94
CA LEU A 87 2.63 2.86 -8.03
C LEU A 87 1.44 3.48 -8.78
N GLY A 88 1.71 4.20 -9.86
CA GLY A 88 0.70 4.85 -10.68
C GLY A 88 -0.20 3.88 -11.43
N LEU A 89 0.29 2.67 -11.72
CA LEU A 89 -0.51 1.58 -12.28
C LEU A 89 -1.24 0.77 -11.20
N ALA A 90 -0.62 0.55 -10.03
CA ALA A 90 -1.25 -0.15 -8.91
C ALA A 90 -2.51 0.58 -8.42
N ASN A 91 -2.46 1.91 -8.34
CA ASN A 91 -3.57 2.72 -7.80
C ASN A 91 -4.89 2.58 -8.58
N PRO A 92 -4.93 2.74 -9.91
CA PRO A 92 -6.13 2.46 -10.69
C PRO A 92 -6.60 1.02 -10.51
N THR A 93 -5.69 0.05 -10.59
CA THR A 93 -6.05 -1.37 -10.51
C THR A 93 -6.67 -1.77 -9.17
N VAL A 94 -6.27 -1.17 -8.04
CA VAL A 94 -6.90 -1.48 -6.75
C VAL A 94 -8.34 -0.96 -6.67
N ILE A 95 -8.61 0.24 -7.20
CA ILE A 95 -9.97 0.80 -7.21
C ILE A 95 -10.85 0.00 -8.15
N LEU A 96 -10.40 -0.26 -9.38
CA LEU A 96 -11.14 -1.07 -10.36
C LEU A 96 -11.41 -2.48 -9.81
N ALA A 97 -10.45 -3.09 -9.13
CA ALA A 97 -10.67 -4.39 -8.49
C ALA A 97 -11.81 -4.33 -7.45
N MET A 98 -11.78 -3.35 -6.55
CA MET A 98 -12.82 -3.18 -5.52
C MET A 98 -14.19 -2.76 -6.07
N THR A 99 -14.25 -2.17 -7.27
CA THR A 99 -15.51 -1.84 -7.94
C THR A 99 -16.08 -3.03 -8.70
N HIS A 100 -15.22 -3.86 -9.32
CA HIS A 100 -15.65 -5.01 -10.12
C HIS A 100 -15.80 -6.31 -9.32
N THR A 101 -15.31 -6.39 -8.09
CA THR A 101 -15.55 -7.50 -7.15
C THR A 101 -15.83 -6.95 -5.76
N THR A 102 -16.10 -7.81 -4.77
CA THR A 102 -16.28 -7.34 -3.39
C THR A 102 -14.95 -6.82 -2.82
N VAL A 103 -15.02 -5.84 -1.91
CA VAL A 103 -13.83 -5.32 -1.21
C VAL A 103 -13.06 -6.46 -0.53
N ALA A 104 -13.78 -7.39 0.10
CA ALA A 104 -13.20 -8.58 0.70
C ALA A 104 -12.41 -9.43 -0.31
N ASN A 105 -13.01 -9.79 -1.46
CA ASN A 105 -12.32 -10.60 -2.47
C ASN A 105 -11.11 -9.88 -3.08
N ALA A 106 -11.21 -8.57 -3.32
CA ALA A 106 -10.07 -7.78 -3.80
C ALA A 106 -8.92 -7.80 -2.80
N MET A 107 -9.20 -7.53 -1.51
CA MET A 107 -8.19 -7.50 -0.44
C MET A 107 -7.57 -8.89 -0.19
N PHE A 108 -8.37 -9.95 -0.22
CA PHE A 108 -7.86 -11.32 -0.07
C PHE A 108 -6.95 -11.72 -1.23
N THR A 109 -7.32 -11.32 -2.45
CA THR A 109 -6.46 -11.53 -3.64
C THR A 109 -5.16 -10.73 -3.54
N LEU A 110 -5.22 -9.49 -3.07
CA LEU A 110 -4.05 -8.65 -2.79
C LEU A 110 -3.15 -9.20 -1.68
N SER A 111 -3.68 -10.09 -0.84
CA SER A 111 -2.89 -10.78 0.18
C SER A 111 -1.83 -11.72 -0.40
N ALA A 112 -1.81 -11.93 -1.72
CA ALA A 112 -0.71 -12.58 -2.44
C ALA A 112 0.57 -11.70 -2.56
N CYS A 113 0.50 -10.39 -2.26
CA CYS A 113 1.64 -9.45 -2.30
C CYS A 113 2.92 -9.98 -1.62
N PRO A 114 2.89 -10.58 -0.40
CA PRO A 114 4.10 -11.08 0.25
C PRO A 114 4.77 -12.22 -0.52
N LEU A 115 4.00 -13.11 -1.14
CA LEU A 115 4.52 -14.21 -1.97
C LEU A 115 5.17 -13.68 -3.24
N ILE A 116 4.47 -12.81 -3.97
CA ILE A 116 4.97 -12.19 -5.20
C ILE A 116 6.26 -11.41 -4.87
N THR A 117 6.23 -10.60 -3.81
CA THR A 117 7.39 -9.82 -3.38
C THR A 117 8.54 -10.69 -2.90
N ALA A 118 8.30 -11.82 -2.22
CA ALA A 118 9.36 -12.74 -1.83
C ALA A 118 10.12 -13.30 -3.05
N VAL A 119 9.39 -13.69 -4.10
CA VAL A 119 9.98 -14.17 -5.36
C VAL A 119 10.76 -13.06 -6.05
N LEU A 120 10.15 -11.88 -6.21
CA LEU A 120 10.80 -10.74 -6.86
C LEU A 120 12.04 -10.26 -6.07
N ALA A 121 11.97 -10.21 -4.74
CA ALA A 121 13.10 -9.84 -3.89
C ALA A 121 14.26 -10.84 -4.01
N ARG A 122 13.95 -12.13 -4.16
CA ARG A 122 14.98 -13.15 -4.41
C ARG A 122 15.66 -12.96 -5.77
N ILE A 123 14.90 -12.60 -6.81
CA ILE A 123 15.40 -12.41 -8.17
C ILE A 123 16.19 -11.10 -8.31
N PHE A 124 15.58 -9.97 -7.95
CA PHE A 124 16.12 -8.63 -8.21
C PHE A 124 17.11 -8.15 -7.14
N LEU A 125 16.85 -8.48 -5.87
CA LEU A 125 17.63 -7.99 -4.73
C LEU A 125 18.55 -9.05 -4.12
N ARG A 126 18.38 -10.32 -4.53
CA ARG A 126 19.05 -11.48 -3.95
C ARG A 126 18.84 -11.59 -2.43
N GLU A 127 17.75 -11.03 -1.92
CA GLU A 127 17.43 -11.10 -0.49
C GLU A 127 17.23 -12.56 -0.06
N ARG A 128 17.86 -12.94 1.05
CA ARG A 128 17.65 -14.24 1.70
C ARG A 128 16.70 -14.04 2.86
N LEU A 129 15.48 -14.55 2.73
CA LEU A 129 14.47 -14.44 3.79
C LEU A 129 14.87 -15.31 4.98
N ALA A 130 14.64 -14.78 6.19
CA ALA A 130 14.82 -15.57 7.39
C ALA A 130 13.78 -16.71 7.40
N PRO A 131 14.10 -17.90 7.92
CA PRO A 131 13.13 -18.98 8.06
C PRO A 131 11.86 -18.53 8.79
N ALA A 132 12.00 -17.69 9.82
CA ALA A 132 10.87 -17.10 10.54
C ALA A 132 9.95 -16.24 9.64
N THR A 133 10.49 -15.52 8.65
CA THR A 133 9.68 -14.76 7.67
C THR A 133 8.91 -15.71 6.75
N LEU A 134 9.55 -16.79 6.29
CA LEU A 134 8.90 -17.79 5.44
C LEU A 134 7.77 -18.50 6.18
N VAL A 135 7.99 -18.90 7.43
CA VAL A 135 6.94 -19.49 8.28
C VAL A 135 5.78 -18.50 8.44
N ALA A 136 6.06 -17.23 8.73
CA ALA A 136 5.00 -16.23 8.86
C ALA A 136 4.21 -16.01 7.57
N ILE A 137 4.88 -16.00 6.41
CA ILE A 137 4.20 -15.94 5.11
C ILE A 137 3.31 -17.16 4.92
N VAL A 138 3.80 -18.38 5.18
CA VAL A 138 3.01 -19.62 5.02
C VAL A 138 1.78 -19.60 5.94
N VAL A 139 1.93 -19.22 7.21
CA VAL A 139 0.81 -19.12 8.15
C VAL A 139 -0.19 -18.05 7.72
N ALA A 140 0.29 -16.89 7.27
CA ALA A 140 -0.59 -15.84 6.76
C ALA A 140 -1.35 -16.29 5.51
N MET A 141 -0.69 -16.97 4.56
CA MET A 141 -1.33 -17.49 3.35
C MET A 141 -2.35 -18.60 3.68
N ALA A 142 -2.11 -19.42 4.70
CA ALA A 142 -3.11 -20.35 5.21
C ALA A 142 -4.34 -19.61 5.76
N GLY A 143 -4.14 -18.52 6.52
CA GLY A 143 -5.20 -17.64 6.97
C GLY A 143 -6.01 -17.06 5.81
N VAL A 144 -5.35 -16.51 4.79
CA VAL A 144 -5.99 -16.02 3.56
C VAL A 144 -6.79 -17.13 2.85
N GLY A 145 -6.26 -18.36 2.80
CA GLY A 145 -6.96 -19.52 2.27
C GLY A 145 -8.26 -19.83 3.03
N ILE A 146 -8.25 -19.73 4.36
CA ILE A 146 -9.47 -19.87 5.18
C ILE A 146 -10.45 -18.75 4.87
N MET A 147 -9.98 -17.50 4.72
CA MET A 147 -10.86 -16.36 4.38
C MET A 147 -11.56 -16.54 3.03
N LEU A 148 -10.90 -17.18 2.07
CA LEU A 148 -11.44 -17.47 0.74
C LEU A 148 -12.34 -18.70 0.70
N ALA A 149 -12.31 -19.58 1.70
CA ALA A 149 -13.01 -20.87 1.68
C ALA A 149 -14.54 -20.73 1.49
N ASP A 150 -15.15 -19.73 2.15
CA ASP A 150 -16.59 -19.44 2.02
C ASP A 150 -16.93 -18.58 0.78
N GLY A 151 -15.91 -17.95 0.17
CA GLY A 151 -16.07 -16.93 -0.88
C GLY A 151 -15.66 -17.38 -2.29
N LEU A 152 -15.27 -18.65 -2.46
CA LEU A 152 -14.88 -19.23 -3.75
C LEU A 152 -16.04 -19.10 -4.76
N GLY A 153 -15.91 -18.16 -5.68
CA GLY A 153 -16.90 -17.88 -6.75
C GLY A 153 -17.74 -16.62 -6.57
N ALA A 154 -17.65 -15.92 -5.42
CA ALA A 154 -18.43 -14.70 -5.17
C ALA A 154 -17.85 -13.42 -5.82
N GLY A 155 -16.71 -13.53 -6.52
CA GLY A 155 -16.01 -12.39 -7.13
C GLY A 155 -15.93 -12.52 -8.65
N SER A 156 -15.98 -11.38 -9.35
CA SER A 156 -15.80 -11.40 -10.81
C SER A 156 -14.36 -11.79 -11.17
N SER A 157 -14.21 -12.56 -12.25
CA SER A 157 -12.89 -12.91 -12.80
C SER A 157 -12.07 -11.68 -13.16
N LEU A 158 -12.73 -10.63 -13.68
CA LEU A 158 -12.12 -9.35 -13.99
C LEU A 158 -11.55 -8.68 -12.74
N GLY A 159 -12.36 -8.54 -11.67
CA GLY A 159 -11.94 -7.91 -10.43
C GLY A 159 -10.79 -8.65 -9.75
N ASN A 160 -10.83 -9.99 -9.76
CA ASN A 160 -9.73 -10.81 -9.23
C ASN A 160 -8.46 -10.67 -10.08
N GLY A 161 -8.57 -10.62 -11.41
CA GLY A 161 -7.45 -10.37 -12.31
C GLY A 161 -6.80 -9.00 -12.08
N LEU A 162 -7.62 -7.96 -11.89
CA LEU A 162 -7.17 -6.61 -11.55
C LEU A 162 -6.50 -6.56 -10.17
N ALA A 163 -7.02 -7.29 -9.19
CA ALA A 163 -6.40 -7.40 -7.86
C ALA A 163 -5.02 -8.08 -7.92
N LEU A 164 -4.88 -9.16 -8.69
CA LEU A 164 -3.56 -9.81 -8.91
C LEU A 164 -2.59 -8.89 -9.65
N LEU A 165 -3.08 -8.16 -10.66
CA LEU A 165 -2.27 -7.19 -11.39
C LEU A 165 -1.80 -6.05 -10.47
N CYS A 166 -2.69 -5.56 -9.60
CA CYS A 166 -2.35 -4.62 -8.55
C CYS A 166 -1.29 -5.19 -7.59
N ALA A 167 -1.44 -6.45 -7.17
CA ALA A 167 -0.47 -7.10 -6.29
C ALA A 167 0.92 -7.16 -6.92
N LEU A 168 0.99 -7.43 -8.23
CA LEU A 168 2.24 -7.42 -8.99
C LEU A 168 2.87 -6.02 -9.06
N PHE A 169 2.08 -5.00 -9.44
CA PHE A 169 2.59 -3.62 -9.51
C PHE A 169 3.03 -3.09 -8.15
N PHE A 170 2.27 -3.36 -7.09
CA PHE A 170 2.62 -2.93 -5.74
C PHE A 170 3.86 -3.65 -5.22
N SER A 171 3.99 -4.95 -5.51
CA SER A 171 5.21 -5.72 -5.22
C SER A 171 6.43 -5.13 -5.94
N MET A 172 6.32 -4.82 -7.24
CA MET A 172 7.38 -4.17 -8.01
C MET A 172 7.74 -2.78 -7.47
N PHE A 173 6.75 -1.99 -7.07
CA PHE A 173 6.96 -0.70 -6.42
C PHE A 173 7.85 -0.85 -5.18
N VAL A 174 7.55 -1.80 -4.30
CA VAL A 174 8.32 -2.08 -3.09
C VAL A 174 9.74 -2.57 -3.40
N ILE A 175 9.92 -3.35 -4.47
CA ILE A 175 11.25 -3.74 -4.94
C ILE A 175 12.05 -2.51 -5.38
N PHE A 176 11.47 -1.60 -6.18
CA PHE A 176 12.18 -0.40 -6.60
C PHE A 176 12.48 0.56 -5.44
N LEU A 177 11.59 0.68 -4.46
CA LEU A 177 11.88 1.40 -3.22
C LEU A 177 13.12 0.83 -2.52
N ARG A 178 13.26 -0.50 -2.53
CA ARG A 178 14.39 -1.21 -1.91
C ARG A 178 15.68 -1.10 -2.72
N VAL A 179 15.60 -1.13 -4.06
CA VAL A 179 16.73 -0.79 -4.94
C VAL A 179 17.20 0.64 -4.67
N GLY A 180 16.27 1.56 -4.46
CA GLY A 180 16.53 2.97 -4.18
C GLY A 180 16.72 3.31 -2.69
N LYS A 181 16.99 2.33 -1.81
CA LYS A 181 17.03 2.53 -0.34
C LYS A 181 17.99 3.63 0.14
N ASP A 182 19.05 3.88 -0.62
CA ASP A 182 20.07 4.88 -0.30
C ASP A 182 19.69 6.30 -0.76
N ARG A 183 18.57 6.43 -1.49
CA ARG A 183 18.03 7.67 -2.04
C ARG A 183 16.75 8.08 -1.30
N ASN A 184 16.33 9.33 -1.48
CA ASN A 184 14.98 9.70 -1.09
C ASN A 184 14.01 9.29 -2.20
N MET A 185 13.15 8.32 -1.90
CA MET A 185 12.18 7.79 -2.84
C MET A 185 10.80 8.48 -2.76
N LEU A 186 10.58 9.45 -1.87
CA LEU A 186 9.29 10.18 -1.83
C LEU A 186 8.88 10.83 -3.18
N PRO A 187 9.80 11.29 -4.05
CA PRO A 187 9.44 11.75 -5.40
C PRO A 187 8.70 10.71 -6.24
N SER A 188 8.92 9.40 -6.01
CA SER A 188 8.20 8.35 -6.75
C SER A 188 6.70 8.40 -6.48
N SER A 189 6.28 8.84 -5.29
CA SER A 189 4.86 9.05 -4.98
C SER A 189 4.23 10.15 -5.81
N VAL A 190 4.97 11.25 -6.07
CA VAL A 190 4.50 12.31 -6.97
C VAL A 190 4.34 11.75 -8.38
N THR A 191 5.35 11.03 -8.89
CA THR A 191 5.29 10.41 -10.22
C THR A 191 4.13 9.43 -10.34
N GLY A 192 3.94 8.57 -9.33
CA GLY A 192 2.81 7.63 -9.31
C GLY A 192 1.46 8.31 -9.19
N GLY A 193 1.37 9.40 -8.41
CA GLY A 193 0.17 10.22 -8.32
C GLY A 193 -0.19 10.88 -9.66
N VAL A 194 0.79 11.46 -10.35
CA VAL A 194 0.59 12.03 -11.70
C VAL A 194 0.12 10.96 -12.68
N ILE A 195 0.78 9.80 -12.73
CA ILE A 195 0.39 8.70 -13.63
C ILE A 195 -1.01 8.21 -13.29
N GLY A 196 -1.31 7.98 -12.02
CA GLY A 196 -2.64 7.55 -11.58
C GLY A 196 -3.73 8.57 -11.91
N ALA A 197 -3.45 9.87 -11.74
CA ALA A 197 -4.34 10.94 -12.15
C ALA A 197 -4.57 10.92 -13.67
N LEU A 198 -3.51 10.81 -14.48
CA LEU A 198 -3.64 10.75 -15.95
C LEU A 198 -4.44 9.53 -16.40
N VAL A 199 -4.22 8.36 -15.79
CA VAL A 199 -5.00 7.14 -16.08
C VAL A 199 -6.46 7.32 -15.67
N GLY A 200 -6.73 7.90 -14.50
CA GLY A 200 -8.09 8.23 -14.06
C GLY A 200 -8.79 9.20 -14.99
N LEU A 201 -8.09 10.27 -15.42
CA LEU A 201 -8.62 11.28 -16.33
C LEU A 201 -8.97 10.68 -17.70
N ALA A 202 -8.06 9.87 -18.26
CA ALA A 202 -8.26 9.21 -19.53
C ALA A 202 -9.40 8.18 -19.46
N GLY A 203 -9.47 7.40 -18.38
CA GLY A 203 -10.53 6.42 -18.16
C GLY A 203 -11.92 7.05 -17.95
N ALA A 204 -11.97 8.26 -17.37
CA ALA A 204 -13.19 9.05 -17.25
C ALA A 204 -13.60 9.73 -18.56
N GLY A 205 -12.86 9.54 -19.67
CA GLY A 205 -13.15 10.19 -20.94
C GLY A 205 -13.01 11.71 -20.90
N PHE A 206 -12.17 12.24 -20.00
CA PHE A 206 -12.04 13.67 -19.70
C PHE A 206 -13.31 14.33 -19.13
N ASP A 207 -14.32 13.56 -18.73
CA ASP A 207 -15.49 14.05 -18.03
C ASP A 207 -15.32 13.91 -16.51
N TYR A 208 -15.00 15.03 -15.86
CA TYR A 208 -14.72 15.05 -14.44
C TYR A 208 -15.62 16.02 -13.68
N HIS A 209 -16.67 15.44 -13.10
CA HIS A 209 -17.57 16.12 -12.19
C HIS A 209 -17.67 15.33 -10.90
N LEU A 210 -17.17 15.92 -9.81
CA LEU A 210 -17.42 15.42 -8.45
C LEU A 210 -18.43 16.33 -7.79
N THR A 211 -19.38 15.71 -7.08
CA THR A 211 -20.19 16.42 -6.09
C THR A 211 -19.29 16.95 -4.97
N LEU A 212 -19.78 17.94 -4.21
CA LEU A 212 -19.04 18.46 -3.06
C LEU A 212 -18.71 17.34 -2.05
N HIS A 213 -19.66 16.41 -1.85
CA HIS A 213 -19.47 15.26 -0.97
C HIS A 213 -18.32 14.36 -1.44
N ASP A 214 -18.37 13.87 -2.68
CA ASP A 214 -17.35 12.96 -3.22
C ASP A 214 -15.99 13.66 -3.36
N GLY A 215 -16.00 14.97 -3.65
CA GLY A 215 -14.79 15.82 -3.65
C GLY A 215 -14.14 15.93 -2.28
N LEU A 216 -14.92 16.17 -1.21
CA LEU A 216 -14.41 16.23 0.17
C LEU A 216 -13.89 14.86 0.63
N LEU A 217 -14.57 13.77 0.27
CA LEU A 217 -14.07 12.42 0.54
C LEU A 217 -12.74 12.16 -0.19
N CYS A 218 -12.63 12.51 -1.47
CA CYS A 218 -11.38 12.39 -2.22
C CYS A 218 -10.26 13.25 -1.63
N LEU A 219 -10.57 14.43 -1.09
CA LEU A 219 -9.61 15.30 -0.41
C LEU A 219 -9.09 14.66 0.89
N ILE A 220 -10.00 14.17 1.75
CA ILE A 220 -9.62 13.53 3.02
C ILE A 220 -8.84 12.26 2.75
N TRP A 221 -9.31 11.44 1.82
CA TRP A 221 -8.71 10.16 1.48
C TRP A 221 -7.37 10.32 0.77
N GLY A 222 -7.33 11.03 -0.36
CA GLY A 222 -6.13 11.23 -1.16
C GLY A 222 -5.16 12.23 -0.54
N GLY A 223 -5.65 13.45 -0.28
CA GLY A 223 -4.85 14.56 0.23
C GLY A 223 -4.39 14.37 1.68
N GLY A 224 -5.24 13.80 2.53
CA GLY A 224 -4.94 13.53 3.95
C GLY A 224 -4.32 12.16 4.20
N ILE A 225 -5.15 11.12 4.18
CA ILE A 225 -4.81 9.77 4.63
C ILE A 225 -3.67 9.18 3.78
N VAL A 226 -3.85 9.14 2.46
CA VAL A 226 -2.91 8.50 1.53
C VAL A 226 -1.56 9.23 1.49
N THR A 227 -1.56 10.56 1.64
CA THR A 227 -0.33 11.36 1.78
C THR A 227 0.47 10.96 3.02
N VAL A 228 -0.19 10.87 4.19
CA VAL A 228 0.46 10.45 5.45
C VAL A 228 0.96 9.01 5.34
N VAL A 229 0.13 8.10 4.81
CA VAL A 229 0.49 6.70 4.58
C VAL A 229 1.78 6.59 3.75
N HIS A 230 1.84 7.24 2.58
CA HIS A 230 3.02 7.16 1.72
C HIS A 230 4.26 7.78 2.36
N PHE A 231 4.10 8.88 3.10
CA PHE A 231 5.20 9.49 3.83
C PHE A 231 5.81 8.54 4.86
N LEU A 232 4.98 7.92 5.70
CA LEU A 232 5.42 6.95 6.71
C LEU A 232 5.99 5.68 6.07
N PHE A 233 5.32 5.15 5.05
CA PHE A 233 5.69 3.92 4.36
C PHE A 233 7.05 4.05 3.66
N ILE A 234 7.26 5.10 2.84
CA ILE A 234 8.50 5.26 2.08
C ILE A 234 9.70 5.51 2.99
N GLN A 235 9.54 6.32 4.05
CA GLN A 235 10.63 6.53 5.01
C GLN A 235 11.08 5.24 5.68
N SER A 236 10.13 4.36 5.99
CA SER A 236 10.38 3.12 6.73
C SER A 236 10.83 1.97 5.84
N SER A 237 10.38 1.96 4.59
CA SER A 237 10.66 0.89 3.61
C SER A 237 12.16 0.63 3.38
N ARG A 238 13.01 1.64 3.54
CA ARG A 238 14.47 1.50 3.39
C ARG A 238 15.14 0.72 4.52
N HIS A 239 14.44 0.45 5.63
CA HIS A 239 15.00 -0.24 6.81
C HIS A 239 14.51 -1.69 6.95
N VAL A 240 13.44 -2.07 6.25
CA VAL A 240 12.82 -3.41 6.34
C VAL A 240 12.95 -4.14 5.00
N ARG A 241 13.11 -5.47 5.01
CA ARG A 241 13.21 -6.27 3.78
C ARG A 241 11.90 -6.27 3.01
N SER A 242 11.95 -6.37 1.69
CA SER A 242 10.75 -6.17 0.84
C SER A 242 9.59 -7.11 1.20
N ALA A 243 9.88 -8.40 1.42
CA ALA A 243 8.84 -9.36 1.79
C ALA A 243 8.26 -9.13 3.18
N GLU A 244 9.04 -8.57 4.11
CA GLU A 244 8.58 -8.24 5.46
C GLU A 244 7.69 -7.01 5.46
N ILE A 245 8.00 -6.00 4.63
CA ILE A 245 7.11 -4.86 4.40
C ILE A 245 5.74 -5.37 3.94
N MET A 246 5.72 -6.26 2.95
CA MET A 246 4.45 -6.79 2.41
C MET A 246 3.71 -7.69 3.39
N LEU A 247 4.43 -8.43 4.23
CA LEU A 247 3.81 -9.19 5.30
C LEU A 247 3.09 -8.25 6.29
N ILE A 248 3.72 -7.13 6.68
CA ILE A 248 3.10 -6.15 7.57
C ILE A 248 1.88 -5.48 6.91
N THR A 249 1.93 -5.20 5.60
CA THR A 249 0.78 -4.63 4.89
C THR A 249 -0.44 -5.55 4.83
N LEU A 250 -0.32 -6.84 5.18
CA LEU A 250 -1.52 -7.69 5.35
C LEU A 250 -2.49 -7.17 6.42
N ILE A 251 -2.04 -6.29 7.31
CA ILE A 251 -2.91 -5.53 8.23
C ILE A 251 -3.98 -4.77 7.44
N GLU A 252 -3.61 -4.10 6.34
CA GLU A 252 -4.56 -3.38 5.47
C GLU A 252 -5.63 -4.32 4.94
N PHE A 253 -5.19 -5.42 4.32
CA PHE A 253 -6.09 -6.35 3.64
C PHE A 253 -7.02 -7.10 4.59
N THR A 254 -6.58 -7.29 5.83
CA THR A 254 -7.38 -7.93 6.87
C THR A 254 -8.39 -6.97 7.49
N LEU A 255 -8.00 -5.72 7.75
CA LEU A 255 -8.86 -4.72 8.37
C LEU A 255 -9.83 -4.05 7.38
N GLY A 256 -9.50 -4.02 6.09
CA GLY A 256 -10.33 -3.39 5.05
C GLY A 256 -11.79 -3.84 5.09
N PRO A 257 -12.08 -5.15 5.03
CA PRO A 257 -13.45 -5.65 5.13
C PRO A 257 -14.12 -5.36 6.47
N MET A 258 -13.36 -5.22 7.56
CA MET A 258 -13.91 -4.90 8.88
C MET A 258 -14.48 -3.48 8.94
N TRP A 259 -13.80 -2.51 8.30
CA TRP A 259 -14.31 -1.15 8.21
C TRP A 259 -15.60 -1.08 7.39
N VAL A 260 -15.65 -1.80 6.27
CA VAL A 260 -16.85 -1.87 5.43
C VAL A 260 -18.00 -2.52 6.20
N TRP A 261 -17.73 -3.56 6.98
CA TRP A 261 -18.73 -4.16 7.86
C TRP A 261 -19.30 -3.16 8.87
N ILE A 262 -18.43 -2.42 9.58
CA ILE A 262 -18.86 -1.44 10.59
C ILE A 262 -19.66 -0.29 9.94
N GLY A 263 -19.23 0.19 8.77
CA GLY A 263 -19.85 1.31 8.08
C GLY A 263 -21.15 0.99 7.35
N PHE A 264 -21.19 -0.17 6.70
CA PHE A 264 -22.21 -0.52 5.70
C PHE A 264 -22.94 -1.84 5.99
N GLY A 265 -22.60 -2.53 7.09
CA GLY A 265 -23.28 -3.75 7.50
C GLY A 265 -22.92 -5.01 6.72
N GLU A 266 -21.88 -4.97 5.86
CA GLU A 266 -21.38 -6.13 5.10
C GLU A 266 -20.66 -7.14 6.00
N ARG A 267 -21.44 -7.98 6.69
CA ARG A 267 -20.94 -8.98 7.64
C ARG A 267 -19.97 -9.97 6.98
N PRO A 268 -18.68 -10.03 7.38
CA PRO A 268 -17.75 -11.06 6.95
C PRO A 268 -18.20 -12.42 7.50
N SER A 269 -17.88 -13.50 6.77
CA SER A 269 -18.18 -14.84 7.27
C SER A 269 -17.33 -15.19 8.50
N ALA A 270 -17.76 -16.21 9.25
CA ALA A 270 -16.98 -16.72 10.37
C ALA A 270 -15.57 -17.17 9.93
N MET A 271 -15.44 -17.76 8.74
CA MET A 271 -14.13 -18.13 8.17
C MET A 271 -13.30 -16.91 7.81
N ALA A 272 -13.90 -15.85 7.28
CA ALA A 272 -13.20 -14.58 7.03
C ALA A 272 -12.64 -13.97 8.32
N LEU A 273 -13.41 -14.01 9.41
CA LEU A 273 -12.94 -13.54 10.73
C LEU A 273 -11.82 -14.43 11.30
N ALA A 274 -12.00 -15.75 11.26
CA ALA A 274 -11.01 -16.71 11.76
C ALA A 274 -9.69 -16.63 10.98
N GLY A 275 -9.77 -16.60 9.64
CA GLY A 275 -8.61 -16.46 8.78
C GLY A 275 -7.91 -15.11 8.94
N GLY A 276 -8.68 -14.02 9.11
CA GLY A 276 -8.13 -12.69 9.40
C GLY A 276 -7.39 -12.65 10.74
N ALA A 277 -7.94 -13.25 11.79
CA ALA A 277 -7.25 -13.37 13.07
C ALA A 277 -5.92 -14.14 12.96
N LEU A 278 -5.89 -15.21 12.16
CA LEU A 278 -4.67 -15.97 11.90
C LEU A 278 -3.63 -15.15 11.13
N VAL A 279 -4.03 -14.37 10.13
CA VAL A 279 -3.15 -13.45 9.41
C VAL A 279 -2.53 -12.43 10.36
N LEU A 280 -3.36 -11.75 11.17
CA LEU A 280 -2.88 -10.75 12.13
C LEU A 280 -1.93 -11.36 13.17
N ALA A 281 -2.20 -12.57 13.64
CA ALA A 281 -1.31 -13.29 14.56
C ALA A 281 0.05 -13.60 13.91
N ALA A 282 0.07 -14.02 12.64
CA ALA A 282 1.31 -14.28 11.91
C ALA A 282 2.15 -12.99 11.74
N VAL A 283 1.50 -11.88 11.39
CA VAL A 283 2.15 -10.57 11.24
C VAL A 283 2.69 -10.08 12.58
N ALA A 284 1.90 -10.14 13.65
CA ALA A 284 2.31 -9.74 14.99
C ALA A 284 3.50 -10.58 15.48
N GLY A 285 3.42 -11.91 15.36
CA GLY A 285 4.48 -12.83 15.75
C GLY A 285 5.79 -12.53 15.01
N ARG A 286 5.74 -12.30 13.70
CA ARG A 286 6.94 -11.95 12.93
C ARG A 286 7.49 -10.58 13.32
N SER A 287 6.62 -9.60 13.52
CA SER A 287 7.01 -8.23 13.91
C SER A 287 7.75 -8.23 15.25
N ILE A 288 7.27 -9.00 16.24
CA ILE A 288 7.93 -9.17 17.54
C ILE A 288 9.33 -9.79 17.38
N VAL A 289 9.46 -10.82 16.53
CA VAL A 289 10.77 -11.47 16.28
C VAL A 289 11.75 -10.48 15.64
N ILE A 290 11.29 -9.64 14.71
CA ILE A 290 12.12 -8.60 14.10
C ILE A 290 12.59 -7.60 15.16
N LEU A 291 11.68 -7.08 15.98
CA LEU A 291 12.01 -6.12 17.03
C LEU A 291 13.02 -6.67 18.05
N ARG A 292 12.84 -7.91 18.50
CA ARG A 292 13.79 -8.58 19.41
C ARG A 292 15.17 -8.76 18.81
N SER A 293 15.25 -9.03 17.49
CA SER A 293 16.54 -9.15 16.81
C SER A 293 17.27 -7.81 16.65
N GLN A 294 16.53 -6.70 16.61
CA GLN A 294 17.10 -5.35 16.57
C GLN A 294 17.61 -4.89 17.94
N GLU A 295 16.99 -5.35 19.04
CA GLU A 295 17.43 -5.01 20.41
C GLU A 295 18.67 -5.81 20.87
N ALA A 296 18.96 -6.93 20.20
CA ALA A 296 20.10 -7.79 20.50
C ALA A 296 21.41 -7.38 19.78
N ASN A 297 21.35 -6.41 18.86
CA ASN A 297 22.48 -5.84 18.12
C ASN A 297 22.79 -4.42 18.59
#